data_AF-A0A8H3BNG0-F1
#
_entry.id   AF-A0A8H3BNG0-F1
#
_cell.length_a   1.000
_cell.length_b   1.000
_cell.length_c   1.000
_cell.angle_alpha   90.00
_cell.angle_beta   90.00
_cell.angle_gamma   90.00
#
_symmetry.space_group_name_H-M   'P 1'
#
loop_
_entity.id
_entity.type
_entity.pdbx_description
1 polymer ?
#
loop_
_entity_poly.entity_id
_entity_poly.type
_entity_poly.pdbx_seq_one_letter_code
_entity_poly.pdbx_strand_id
1 'polypeptide(L)'
;MAKSSLEKQKIAQKLAEFNAYLQPHVVADNQQFGRLSAEIFPWLEAATQNLPQLLTEQAQHLRNVRKRAYWESLNSRARQDIDLLFALPLPNGGYPAEGEFPETLGESMSLEGPALKALLKLYEVPHQDQVTDPRSTLARYFSIPM
;
A
#
# COMPACT_ATOMS: atom_id res chain seq x y z
N MET A 1 42.64 -68.95 -10.80
CA MET A 1 42.71 -67.64 -10.13
C MET A 1 42.55 -66.42 -11.05
N ALA A 2 42.70 -66.53 -12.38
CA ALA A 2 42.65 -65.38 -13.30
C ALA A 2 41.26 -64.71 -13.50
N LYS A 3 40.14 -65.45 -13.42
CA LYS A 3 38.78 -64.90 -13.65
C LYS A 3 38.36 -63.84 -12.63
N SER A 4 38.72 -64.03 -11.35
CA SER A 4 38.38 -63.08 -10.27
C SER A 4 39.11 -61.74 -10.39
N SER A 5 40.32 -61.74 -10.96
CA SER A 5 41.09 -60.50 -11.21
C SER A 5 40.46 -59.67 -12.34
N LEU A 6 40.01 -60.33 -13.40
CA LEU A 6 39.39 -59.67 -14.56
C LEU A 6 38.01 -59.06 -14.21
N GLU A 7 37.22 -59.73 -13.37
CA GLU A 7 35.94 -59.19 -12.89
C GLU A 7 36.14 -57.97 -11.99
N LYS A 8 37.13 -58.00 -11.09
CA LYS A 8 37.49 -56.85 -10.26
C LYS A 8 37.93 -55.65 -11.10
N GLN A 9 38.70 -55.88 -12.16
CA GLN A 9 39.09 -54.82 -13.10
C GLN A 9 37.89 -54.22 -13.83
N LYS A 10 36.94 -55.04 -14.28
CA LYS A 10 35.70 -54.56 -14.94
C LYS A 10 34.83 -53.74 -13.99
N ILE A 11 34.72 -54.13 -12.72
CA ILE A 11 33.97 -53.38 -11.70
C ILE A 11 34.66 -52.03 -11.42
N ALA A 12 35.98 -52.02 -11.25
CA ALA A 12 36.74 -50.79 -11.02
C ALA A 12 36.60 -49.81 -12.20
N GLN A 13 36.61 -50.31 -13.43
CA GLN A 13 36.41 -49.50 -14.63
C GLN A 13 35.00 -48.87 -14.67
N LYS A 14 33.95 -49.65 -14.42
CA LYS A 14 32.58 -49.12 -14.40
C LYS A 14 32.35 -48.09 -13.29
N LEU A 15 32.99 -48.27 -12.13
CA LEU A 15 32.92 -47.29 -11.05
C LEU A 15 33.65 -45.99 -11.42
N ALA A 16 34.79 -46.08 -12.12
CA ALA A 16 35.49 -44.90 -12.61
C ALA A 16 34.68 -44.14 -13.67
N GLU A 17 34.04 -44.84 -14.61
CA GLU A 17 33.15 -44.25 -15.62
C GLU A 17 31.93 -43.58 -14.97
N PHE A 18 31.31 -44.23 -13.99
CA PHE A 18 30.18 -43.67 -13.26
C PHE A 18 30.57 -42.44 -12.44
N ASN A 19 31.72 -42.46 -11.76
CA ASN A 19 32.22 -41.29 -11.03
C ASN A 19 32.59 -40.13 -11.95
N ALA A 20 33.20 -40.42 -13.11
CA ALA A 20 33.51 -39.42 -14.13
C ALA A 20 32.25 -38.80 -14.74
N TYR A 21 31.16 -39.57 -14.84
CA TYR A 21 29.85 -39.06 -15.24
C TYR A 21 29.21 -38.20 -14.15
N LEU A 22 29.20 -38.65 -12.89
CA LEU A 22 28.53 -37.94 -11.80
C LEU A 22 29.20 -36.61 -11.39
N GLN A 23 30.54 -36.58 -11.35
CA GLN A 23 31.32 -35.40 -10.93
C GLN A 23 30.89 -34.08 -11.61
N PRO A 24 30.86 -33.98 -12.96
CA PRO A 24 30.49 -32.74 -13.63
C PRO A 24 29.02 -32.35 -13.40
N HIS A 25 28.10 -33.32 -13.27
CA HIS A 25 26.68 -33.04 -13.05
C HIS A 25 26.43 -32.48 -11.64
N VAL A 26 27.02 -33.10 -10.61
CA VAL A 26 26.91 -32.61 -9.23
C VAL A 26 27.55 -31.22 -9.08
N VAL A 27 28.68 -30.98 -9.75
CA VAL A 27 29.33 -29.65 -9.73
C VAL A 27 28.48 -28.62 -10.46
N ALA A 28 27.91 -28.94 -11.63
CA ALA A 28 27.05 -28.04 -12.39
C ALA A 28 25.78 -27.68 -11.61
N ASP A 29 25.10 -28.66 -11.01
CA ASP A 29 23.90 -28.44 -10.20
C ASP A 29 24.19 -27.58 -8.98
N ASN A 30 25.30 -27.83 -8.27
CA ASN A 30 25.70 -27.03 -7.12
C ASN A 30 26.09 -25.60 -7.51
N GLN A 31 26.77 -25.42 -8.65
CA GLN A 31 27.08 -24.08 -9.16
C GLN A 31 25.82 -23.32 -9.59
N GLN A 32 24.88 -24.00 -10.25
CA GLN A 32 23.60 -23.41 -10.64
C GLN A 32 22.77 -23.03 -9.41
N PHE A 33 22.68 -23.91 -8.42
CA PHE A 33 22.04 -23.61 -7.13
C PHE A 33 22.73 -22.46 -6.40
N GLY A 34 24.06 -22.41 -6.40
CA GLY A 34 24.84 -21.31 -5.82
C GLY A 34 24.56 -19.97 -6.50
N ARG A 35 24.43 -19.94 -7.83
CA ARG A 35 24.08 -18.73 -8.58
C ARG A 35 22.65 -18.28 -8.29
N LEU A 36 21.69 -19.20 -8.35
CA LEU A 36 20.28 -18.89 -8.09
C LEU A 36 20.06 -18.42 -6.65
N SER A 37 20.72 -19.04 -5.67
CA SER A 37 20.63 -18.61 -4.27
C SER A 37 21.27 -17.24 -4.05
N ALA A 38 22.41 -16.94 -4.68
CA ALA A 38 23.04 -15.61 -4.63
C ALA A 38 22.19 -14.50 -5.27
N GLU A 39 21.32 -14.83 -6.22
CA GLU A 39 20.42 -13.87 -6.86
C GLU A 39 19.10 -13.71 -6.08
N ILE A 40 18.48 -14.81 -5.67
CA ILE A 40 17.13 -14.82 -5.10
C ILE A 40 17.12 -14.47 -3.61
N PHE A 41 18.11 -14.93 -2.83
CA PHE A 41 18.09 -14.75 -1.38
C PHE A 41 18.23 -13.28 -0.94
N PRO A 42 19.10 -12.46 -1.54
CA PRO A 42 19.15 -11.03 -1.21
C PRO A 42 17.83 -10.31 -1.53
N TRP A 43 17.16 -10.68 -2.62
CA TRP A 43 15.84 -10.13 -2.95
C TRP A 43 14.77 -10.54 -1.93
N LEU A 44 14.73 -11.82 -1.53
CA LEU A 44 13.82 -12.31 -0.49
C LEU A 44 14.09 -11.63 0.86
N GLU A 45 15.35 -11.47 1.23
CA GLU A 45 15.74 -10.80 2.47
C GLU A 45 15.32 -9.33 2.44
N ALA A 46 15.61 -8.60 1.36
CA ALA A 46 15.16 -7.21 1.20
C ALA A 46 13.62 -7.08 1.18
N ALA A 47 12.91 -8.02 0.56
CA ALA A 47 11.45 -8.04 0.54
C ALA A 47 10.87 -8.27 1.94
N THR A 48 11.43 -9.23 2.70
CA THR A 48 10.98 -9.54 4.06
C THR A 48 11.28 -8.44 5.07
N GLN A 49 12.40 -7.71 4.91
CA GLN A 49 12.73 -6.55 5.76
C GLN A 49 11.71 -5.40 5.61
N ASN A 50 11.22 -5.16 4.40
CA ASN A 50 10.29 -4.05 4.13
C ASN A 50 8.81 -4.44 4.29
N LEU A 51 8.50 -5.73 4.29
CA LEU A 51 7.11 -6.22 4.36
C LEU A 51 6.33 -5.72 5.60
N PRO A 52 6.88 -5.70 6.83
CA PRO A 52 6.16 -5.19 8.00
C PRO A 52 5.79 -3.71 7.88
N GLN A 53 6.69 -2.89 7.32
CA GLN A 53 6.44 -1.47 7.10
C GLN A 53 5.33 -1.27 6.07
N LEU A 54 5.41 -1.94 4.92
CA LEU A 54 4.38 -1.89 3.88
C LEU A 54 3.01 -2.33 4.39
N LEU A 55 2.96 -3.41 5.18
CA LEU A 55 1.72 -3.86 5.81
C LEU A 55 1.14 -2.81 6.78
N THR A 56 2.01 -2.14 7.53
CA THR A 56 1.61 -1.08 8.47
C THR A 56 1.06 0.13 7.71
N GLU A 57 1.74 0.58 6.66
CA GLU A 57 1.33 1.68 5.80
C GLU A 57 -0.02 1.37 5.12
N GLN A 58 -0.17 0.17 4.57
CA GLN A 58 -1.42 -0.27 3.93
C GLN A 58 -2.58 -0.35 4.94
N ALA A 59 -2.33 -0.90 6.13
CA ALA A 59 -3.33 -0.98 7.20
C ALA A 59 -3.74 0.41 7.70
N GLN A 60 -2.80 1.36 7.77
CA GLN A 60 -3.10 2.75 8.13
C GLN A 60 -3.91 3.43 7.03
N HIS A 61 -3.55 3.24 5.76
CA HIS A 61 -4.30 3.76 4.62
C HIS A 61 -5.75 3.25 4.63
N LEU A 62 -5.98 1.94 4.79
CA LEU A 62 -7.33 1.37 4.88
C LEU A 62 -8.14 1.91 6.06
N ARG A 63 -7.49 2.13 7.22
CA ARG A 63 -8.14 2.76 8.37
C ARG A 63 -8.57 4.19 8.07
N ASN A 64 -7.74 4.97 7.39
CA ASN A 64 -8.08 6.35 7.00
C ASN A 64 -9.22 6.37 5.98
N VAL A 65 -9.20 5.49 4.97
CA VAL A 65 -10.29 5.37 4.00
C VAL A 65 -11.62 5.01 4.69
N ARG A 66 -11.61 4.06 5.62
CA ARG A 66 -12.82 3.70 6.39
C ARG A 66 -13.35 4.85 7.24
N LYS A 67 -12.48 5.59 7.94
CA LYS A 67 -12.86 6.77 8.73
C LYS A 67 -13.50 7.83 7.85
N ARG A 68 -12.88 8.14 6.70
CA ARG A 68 -13.41 9.09 5.73
C ARG A 68 -14.80 8.66 5.23
N ALA A 69 -14.93 7.42 4.79
CA ALA A 69 -16.20 6.89 4.28
C ALA A 69 -17.34 6.95 5.33
N TYR A 70 -17.02 6.74 6.62
CA TYR A 70 -17.99 6.90 7.70
C TYR A 70 -18.52 8.34 7.78
N TRP A 71 -17.64 9.34 7.82
CA TRP A 71 -18.05 10.75 7.90
C TRP A 71 -18.73 11.23 6.61
N GLU A 72 -18.26 10.80 5.44
CA GLU A 72 -18.94 11.05 4.16
C GLU A 72 -20.36 10.48 4.16
N SER A 73 -20.57 9.30 4.74
CA SER A 73 -21.91 8.71 4.86
C SER A 73 -22.84 9.53 5.76
N LEU A 74 -22.31 10.16 6.80
CA LEU A 74 -23.08 11.05 7.67
C LEU A 74 -23.40 12.37 6.95
N ASN A 75 -22.42 12.97 6.28
CA ASN A 75 -22.61 14.18 5.50
C ASN A 75 -23.58 13.99 4.33
N SER A 76 -23.61 12.81 3.71
CA SER A 76 -24.56 12.48 2.63
C SER A 76 -26.03 12.46 3.05
N ARG A 77 -26.29 12.49 4.36
CA ARG A 77 -27.65 12.56 4.91
C ARG A 77 -28.08 13.99 5.21
N ALA A 78 -27.18 14.97 5.14
CA ALA A 78 -27.55 16.38 5.29
C ALA A 78 -28.50 16.77 4.15
N ARG A 79 -29.67 17.29 4.49
CA ARG A 79 -30.74 17.71 3.57
C ARG A 79 -31.23 19.13 3.82
N GLN A 80 -30.92 19.69 4.98
CA GLN A 80 -31.38 21.01 5.42
C GLN A 80 -30.22 21.86 5.91
N ASP A 81 -30.40 23.19 5.88
CA ASP A 81 -29.43 24.20 6.36
C ASP A 81 -29.13 24.11 7.87
N ILE A 82 -29.73 23.15 8.58
CA ILE A 82 -29.56 22.88 10.00
C ILE A 82 -28.85 21.54 10.28
N ASP A 83 -28.50 20.76 9.24
CA ASP A 83 -27.85 19.46 9.41
C ASP A 83 -26.34 19.59 9.67
N LEU A 84 -25.88 19.02 10.79
CA LEU A 84 -24.50 19.10 11.24
C LEU A 84 -23.55 18.57 10.18
N LEU A 85 -22.52 19.36 9.85
CA LEU A 85 -21.44 18.90 8.98
C LEU A 85 -20.35 18.25 9.82
N PHE A 86 -19.98 17.02 9.46
CA PHE A 86 -18.89 16.32 10.10
C PHE A 86 -17.57 16.53 9.36
N ALA A 87 -16.54 16.88 10.13
CA ALA A 87 -15.19 17.04 9.62
C ALA A 87 -14.69 15.72 9.00
N LEU A 88 -14.22 15.80 7.76
CA LEU A 88 -13.47 14.71 7.15
C LEU A 88 -12.02 14.72 7.65
N PRO A 89 -11.31 13.58 7.60
CA PRO A 89 -9.87 13.57 7.78
C PRO A 89 -9.18 14.49 6.76
N LEU A 90 -8.17 15.21 7.22
CA LEU A 90 -7.29 16.05 6.39
C LEU A 90 -6.46 15.17 5.42
N PRO A 91 -5.85 15.74 4.37
CA PRO A 91 -4.99 14.99 3.44
C PRO A 91 -3.83 14.24 4.12
N ASN A 92 -3.32 14.77 5.23
CA ASN A 92 -2.29 14.12 6.06
C ASN A 92 -2.83 12.97 6.93
N GLY A 93 -4.13 12.67 6.87
CA GLY A 93 -4.82 11.62 7.64
C GLY A 93 -5.21 12.02 9.07
N GLY A 94 -4.87 13.24 9.50
CA GLY A 94 -5.30 13.82 10.77
C GLY A 94 -6.72 14.39 10.72
N TYR A 95 -7.12 15.10 11.76
CA TYR A 95 -8.34 15.90 11.79
C TYR A 95 -7.98 17.37 11.97
N PRO A 96 -8.86 18.30 11.55
CA PRO A 96 -8.71 19.71 11.89
C PRO A 96 -8.46 19.92 13.38
N ALA A 97 -7.63 20.90 13.75
CA ALA A 97 -7.48 21.24 15.15
C ALA A 97 -8.79 21.86 15.70
N GLU A 98 -8.91 21.90 17.02
CA GLU A 98 -10.04 22.53 17.70
C GLU A 98 -10.17 24.00 17.25
N GLY A 99 -11.37 24.39 16.79
CA GLY A 99 -11.64 25.72 16.24
C GLY A 99 -11.20 25.95 14.79
N GLU A 100 -10.51 25.02 14.12
CA GLU A 100 -10.12 25.16 12.70
C GLU A 100 -11.20 24.65 11.74
N PHE A 101 -11.97 23.65 12.15
CA PHE A 101 -13.20 23.29 11.47
C PHE A 101 -14.31 24.17 12.04
N PRO A 102 -15.09 24.88 11.21
CA PRO A 102 -16.18 25.68 11.72
C PRO A 102 -17.13 24.76 12.49
N GLU A 103 -17.64 25.25 13.62
CA GLU A 103 -18.71 24.61 14.37
C GLU A 103 -20.02 24.72 13.57
N THR A 104 -20.04 24.21 12.34
CA THR A 104 -21.22 24.20 11.49
C THR A 104 -22.12 23.09 12.01
N LEU A 105 -22.86 23.43 13.07
CA LEU A 105 -24.03 22.70 13.55
C LEU A 105 -25.22 22.90 12.58
N GLY A 106 -25.01 22.79 11.26
CA GLY A 106 -26.05 22.99 10.26
C GLY A 106 -25.63 23.75 9.02
N GLU A 107 -24.77 24.73 9.20
CA GLU A 107 -24.62 25.87 8.29
C GLU A 107 -23.79 25.61 7.03
N SER A 108 -23.62 24.38 6.56
CA SER A 108 -22.81 24.12 5.36
C SER A 108 -23.26 24.94 4.13
N MET A 109 -24.57 25.17 4.02
CA MET A 109 -25.22 26.04 3.02
C MET A 109 -25.06 27.54 3.31
N SER A 110 -24.91 27.90 4.58
CA SER A 110 -24.76 29.28 5.08
C SER A 110 -23.30 29.73 5.21
N LEU A 111 -22.32 28.86 4.94
CA LEU A 111 -20.90 29.23 4.90
C LEU A 111 -20.68 30.30 3.81
N GLU A 112 -20.33 31.51 4.24
CA GLU A 112 -20.05 32.65 3.38
C GLU A 112 -18.53 32.87 3.15
N GLY A 113 -18.22 33.69 2.14
CA GLY A 113 -16.92 33.87 1.47
C GLY A 113 -15.66 33.48 2.26
N PRO A 114 -15.32 34.15 3.38
CA PRO A 114 -14.06 33.89 4.11
C PRO A 114 -14.00 32.49 4.74
N ALA A 115 -15.09 32.01 5.33
CA ALA A 115 -15.14 30.70 5.98
C ALA A 115 -15.10 29.56 4.95
N LEU A 116 -15.80 29.73 3.83
CA LEU A 116 -15.74 28.80 2.70
C LEU A 116 -14.31 28.72 2.11
N LYS A 117 -13.62 29.87 1.95
CA LYS A 117 -12.23 29.91 1.46
C LYS A 117 -11.25 29.25 2.44
N ALA A 118 -11.45 29.45 3.74
CA ALA A 118 -10.64 28.83 4.79
C ALA A 118 -10.78 27.30 4.76
N LEU A 119 -12.01 26.78 4.65
CA LEU A 119 -12.26 25.34 4.54
C LEU A 119 -11.67 24.72 3.28
N LEU A 120 -11.84 25.35 2.11
CA LEU A 120 -11.24 24.86 0.86
C LEU A 120 -9.72 24.78 0.98
N LYS A 121 -9.09 25.79 1.61
CA LYS A 121 -7.65 25.79 1.86
C LYS A 121 -7.23 24.70 2.85
N LEU A 122 -7.97 24.53 3.95
CA LEU A 122 -7.69 23.51 4.98
C LEU A 122 -7.67 22.10 4.39
N TYR A 123 -8.58 21.81 3.46
CA TYR A 123 -8.69 20.52 2.80
C TYR A 123 -7.91 20.42 1.48
N GLU A 124 -7.09 21.43 1.15
CA GLU A 124 -6.32 21.51 -0.10
C GLU A 124 -7.19 21.33 -1.37
N VAL A 125 -8.45 21.74 -1.28
CA VAL A 125 -9.41 21.74 -2.39
C VAL A 125 -9.23 23.02 -3.20
N PRO A 126 -9.32 22.96 -4.55
CA PRO A 126 -9.31 24.16 -5.38
C PRO A 126 -10.29 25.23 -4.87
N HIS A 127 -9.79 26.44 -4.63
CA HIS A 127 -10.53 27.55 -3.99
C HIS A 127 -10.97 28.60 -5.01
N GLN A 128 -11.76 29.59 -4.57
CA GLN A 128 -12.55 30.53 -5.40
C GLN A 128 -11.86 31.11 -6.65
N ASP A 129 -10.55 31.34 -6.61
CA ASP A 129 -9.78 31.87 -7.73
C ASP A 129 -9.52 30.83 -8.84
N GLN A 130 -9.87 29.55 -8.59
CA GLN A 130 -9.61 28.37 -9.42
C GLN A 130 -10.89 27.58 -9.75
N VAL A 131 -12.03 27.88 -9.12
CA VAL A 131 -13.31 27.16 -9.35
C VAL A 131 -14.49 28.11 -9.50
N THR A 132 -15.34 27.85 -10.49
CA THR A 132 -16.54 28.64 -10.81
C THR A 132 -17.60 28.58 -9.71
N ASP A 133 -17.68 27.44 -9.00
CA ASP A 133 -18.60 27.24 -7.89
C ASP A 133 -17.89 26.59 -6.69
N PRO A 134 -17.31 27.40 -5.78
CA PRO A 134 -16.58 26.91 -4.61
C PRO A 134 -17.46 26.14 -3.63
N ARG A 135 -18.78 26.44 -3.59
CA ARG A 135 -19.71 25.78 -2.67
C ARG A 135 -20.05 24.39 -3.17
N SER A 136 -20.43 24.25 -4.44
CA SER A 136 -20.65 22.92 -5.05
C SER A 136 -19.38 22.07 -5.03
N THR A 137 -18.20 22.69 -5.15
CA THR A 137 -16.92 22.00 -5.01
C THR A 137 -16.73 21.44 -3.59
N LEU A 138 -16.97 22.25 -2.56
CA LEU A 138 -16.90 21.81 -1.17
C LEU A 138 -17.94 20.72 -0.87
N ALA A 139 -19.20 20.93 -1.28
CA ALA A 139 -20.28 19.98 -1.06
C ALA A 139 -19.96 18.60 -1.68
N ARG A 140 -19.44 18.58 -2.90
CA ARG A 140 -18.98 17.34 -3.54
C ARG A 140 -17.84 16.69 -2.77
N TYR A 141 -16.87 17.46 -2.29
CA TYR A 141 -15.75 16.93 -1.51
C TYR A 141 -16.21 16.29 -0.19
N PHE A 142 -17.23 16.89 0.45
CA PHE A 142 -17.81 16.42 1.70
C PHE A 142 -18.92 15.39 1.53
N SER A 143 -19.27 15.02 0.30
CA SER A 143 -20.40 14.14 -0.04
C SER A 143 -21.76 14.67 0.42
N ILE A 144 -21.95 15.99 0.45
CA ILE A 144 -23.23 16.64 0.76
C ILE A 144 -24.10 16.65 -0.51
N PRO A 145 -25.37 16.23 -0.45
CA PRO A 145 -26.28 16.33 -1.59
C PRO A 145 -26.61 17.81 -1.86
N MET A 146 -26.57 18.20 -3.14
CA MET A 146 -26.86 19.56 -3.64
C MET A 146 -28.04 19.52 -4.60
#